data_AF-A0A381VW74-F1
#
_entry.id   AF-A0A381VW74-F1
#
_cell.length_a   1.000
_cell.length_b   1.000
_cell.length_c   1.000
_cell.angle_alpha   90.00
_cell.angle_beta   90.00
_cell.angle_gamma   90.00
#
_symmetry.space_group_name_H-M   'P 1'
#
loop_
_entity.id
_entity.type
_entity.pdbx_description
1 polymer ?
#
loop_
_entity_poly.entity_id
_entity_poly.type
_entity_poly.pdbx_seq_one_letter_code
_entity_poly.pdbx_strand_id
1 'polypeptide(L)'
;MEILENKKNLDVFLSNIREKNHKIGLIPTMGSIHKGHLSLVEKSKNANCLSLATIFINPTQFNDLKDFDQYPQNRDLDIAQLKQVQ
;
A
#
# COMPACT_ATOMS: atom_id res chain seq x y z
N MET A 1 -0.67 8.52 9.15
CA MET A 1 -0.95 7.31 8.36
C MET A 1 -2.30 6.78 8.75
N GLU A 2 -3.17 6.48 7.79
CA GLU A 2 -4.51 5.89 8.01
C GLU A 2 -4.52 4.50 7.37
N ILE A 3 -5.21 3.53 7.98
CA ILE A 3 -5.31 2.15 7.49
C ILE A 3 -6.75 1.91 7.06
N LEU A 4 -6.93 1.52 5.80
CA LEU A 4 -8.24 1.28 5.18
C LEU A 4 -8.30 -0.18 4.72
N GLU A 5 -9.20 -0.97 5.32
CA GLU A 5 -9.23 -2.43 5.13
C GLU A 5 -10.36 -2.90 4.20
N ASN A 6 -11.22 -1.99 3.75
CA ASN A 6 -12.34 -2.34 2.89
C ASN A 6 -12.59 -1.26 1.84
N LYS A 7 -13.23 -1.70 0.75
CA LYS A 7 -13.55 -0.84 -0.40
C LYS A 7 -14.41 0.37 0.01
N LYS A 8 -15.38 0.21 0.91
CA LYS A 8 -16.27 1.31 1.32
C LYS A 8 -15.49 2.45 1.97
N ASN A 9 -14.60 2.14 2.90
CA ASN A 9 -13.78 3.14 3.59
C ASN A 9 -12.79 3.79 2.62
N LEU A 10 -12.23 3.02 1.68
CA LEU A 10 -11.37 3.55 0.62
C LEU A 10 -12.14 4.52 -0.30
N ASP A 11 -13.35 4.16 -0.74
CA ASP A 11 -14.19 4.98 -1.62
C ASP A 11 -14.53 6.33 -0.95
N VAL A 12 -14.89 6.31 0.35
CA VAL A 12 -15.16 7.53 1.13
C VAL A 12 -13.90 8.40 1.26
N PHE A 13 -12.77 7.80 1.62
CA PHE A 13 -11.51 8.52 1.75
C PHE A 13 -11.09 9.17 0.43
N LEU A 14 -11.10 8.42 -0.67
CA LEU A 14 -10.68 8.90 -1.98
C LEU A 14 -11.60 10.00 -2.52
N SER A 15 -12.90 9.95 -2.24
CA SER A 15 -13.84 11.02 -2.62
C SER A 15 -13.41 12.36 -2.00
N ASN A 16 -13.13 12.38 -0.69
CA ASN A 16 -12.68 13.58 0.01
C ASN A 16 -11.33 14.11 -0.52
N ILE A 17 -10.41 13.22 -0.90
CA ILE A 17 -9.10 13.62 -1.46
C ILE A 17 -9.26 14.23 -2.86
N ARG A 18 -10.15 13.65 -3.69
CA ARG A 18 -10.44 14.14 -5.04
C ARG A 18 -11.13 15.51 -5.00
N GLU A 19 -12.07 15.73 -4.08
CA GLU A 19 -12.71 17.04 -3.88
C GLU A 19 -11.70 18.15 -3.56
N LYS A 20 -10.61 17.81 -2.87
CA LYS A 20 -9.51 18.73 -2.54
C LYS A 20 -8.47 18.87 -3.65
N ASN A 21 -8.66 18.24 -4.82
CA ASN A 21 -7.72 18.22 -5.94
C ASN A 21 -6.29 17.78 -5.58
N HIS A 22 -6.12 16.92 -4.57
CA HIS A 22 -4.81 16.37 -4.24
C HIS A 22 -4.39 15.29 -5.25
N LYS A 23 -3.11 15.30 -5.64
CA LYS A 23 -2.52 14.21 -6.42
C LYS A 23 -2.33 12.97 -5.55
N ILE A 24 -2.56 11.78 -6.11
CA ILE A 24 -2.40 10.50 -5.41
C ILE A 24 -1.30 9.70 -6.10
N GLY A 25 -0.32 9.26 -5.32
CA GLY A 25 0.71 8.33 -5.76
C GLY A 25 0.36 6.95 -5.22
N LEU A 26 0.09 6.00 -6.11
CA LEU A 26 -0.27 4.63 -5.76
C LEU A 26 0.97 3.73 -5.78
N ILE A 27 1.20 3.01 -4.70
CA ILE A 27 2.25 2.01 -4.56
C ILE A 27 1.56 0.65 -4.31
N PRO A 28 1.24 -0.11 -5.36
CA PRO A 28 0.63 -1.41 -5.19
C PRO A 28 1.67 -2.43 -4.72
N THR A 29 1.41 -3.12 -3.61
CA THR A 29 2.30 -4.17 -3.08
C THR A 29 1.51 -5.41 -2.67
N MET A 30 2.21 -6.54 -2.60
CA MET A 30 1.71 -7.77 -1.98
C MET A 30 2.13 -7.90 -0.50
N GLY A 31 2.55 -6.81 0.15
CA GLY A 31 3.14 -6.87 1.49
C GLY A 31 4.62 -7.24 1.46
N SER A 32 5.16 -7.72 2.58
CA SER A 32 6.60 -7.97 2.77
C SER A 32 7.42 -6.74 2.43
N ILE A 33 7.09 -5.65 3.12
CA ILE A 33 7.64 -4.33 2.86
C ILE A 33 9.15 -4.33 3.13
N HIS A 34 9.88 -3.59 2.29
CA HIS A 34 11.34 -3.50 2.37
C HIS A 34 11.79 -2.19 1.72
N LYS A 35 13.09 -1.91 1.77
CA LYS A 35 13.67 -0.62 1.30
C LYS A 35 13.25 -0.22 -0.11
N GLY A 36 13.14 -1.18 -1.04
CA GLY A 36 12.59 -0.94 -2.38
C GLY A 36 11.20 -0.31 -2.37
N HIS A 37 10.24 -0.91 -1.67
CA HIS A 37 8.89 -0.36 -1.48
C HIS A 37 8.91 1.02 -0.83
N LEU A 38 9.69 1.20 0.25
CA LEU A 38 9.79 2.48 0.95
C LEU A 38 10.31 3.60 0.03
N SER A 39 11.25 3.28 -0.86
CA SER A 39 11.77 4.24 -1.84
C SER A 39 10.72 4.74 -2.83
N LEU A 40 9.69 3.93 -3.14
CA LEU A 40 8.56 4.34 -3.98
C LEU A 40 7.62 5.28 -3.23
N VAL A 41 7.40 5.03 -1.93
CA VAL A 41 6.63 5.93 -1.07
C VAL A 41 7.32 7.29 -0.98
N GLU A 42 8.65 7.31 -0.77
CA GLU A 42 9.44 8.54 -0.76
C GLU A 42 9.35 9.31 -2.08
N LYS A 43 9.46 8.61 -3.23
CA LYS A 43 9.29 9.23 -4.55
C LYS A 43 7.90 9.85 -4.71
N SER A 44 6.85 9.17 -4.24
CA SER A 44 5.48 9.69 -4.26
C SER A 44 5.34 10.97 -3.42
N LYS A 45 5.92 11.00 -2.21
CA LYS A 45 5.96 12.21 -1.36
C LYS A 45 6.70 13.36 -2.02
N ASN A 46 7.87 13.09 -2.60
CA ASN A 46 8.68 14.09 -3.30
C ASN A 46 7.99 14.67 -4.56
N ALA A 47 7.02 13.93 -5.12
CA ALA A 47 6.17 14.41 -6.22
C ALA A 47 4.95 15.23 -5.73
N ASN A 48 4.89 15.58 -4.45
CA ASN A 48 3.77 16.24 -3.77
C ASN A 48 2.44 15.46 -3.90
N CYS A 49 2.52 14.13 -3.86
CA CYS A 49 1.36 13.26 -3.86
C CYS A 49 1.00 12.78 -2.45
N LEU A 50 -0.30 12.64 -2.19
CA LEU A 50 -0.78 11.77 -1.13
C LEU A 50 -0.38 10.33 -1.49
N SER A 51 0.45 9.72 -0.66
CA SER A 51 0.96 8.38 -0.89
C SER A 51 -0.04 7.34 -0.40
N LEU A 52 -0.50 6.47 -1.31
CA LEU A 52 -1.42 5.37 -1.04
C LEU A 52 -0.68 4.06 -1.34
N ALA A 53 -0.36 3.28 -0.30
CA ALA A 53 0.23 1.96 -0.46
C ALA A 53 -0.85 0.88 -0.24
N THR A 54 -0.86 -0.17 -1.07
CA THR A 54 -1.73 -1.34 -0.86
C THR A 54 -0.91 -2.50 -0.34
N ILE A 55 -1.48 -3.30 0.55
CA ILE A 55 -0.96 -4.61 0.96
C ILE A 55 -2.04 -5.63 0.61
N PHE A 56 -1.86 -6.32 -0.51
CA PHE A 56 -2.80 -7.33 -0.97
C PHE A 56 -2.06 -8.44 -1.71
N ILE A 57 -1.94 -9.60 -1.06
CA ILE A 57 -1.43 -10.82 -1.71
C ILE A 57 -2.55 -11.31 -2.64
N ASN A 58 -2.37 -11.15 -3.95
CA ASN A 58 -3.39 -11.51 -4.93
C ASN A 58 -3.23 -12.98 -5.35
N PRO A 59 -4.15 -13.90 -4.96
CA PRO A 59 -4.01 -15.32 -5.28
C PRO A 59 -3.94 -15.60 -6.78
N THR A 60 -4.55 -14.77 -7.61
CA THR A 60 -4.57 -14.97 -9.07
C THR A 60 -3.22 -14.70 -9.75
N GLN A 61 -2.24 -14.15 -9.02
CA GLN A 61 -0.89 -13.88 -9.51
C GLN A 61 0.08 -15.03 -9.24
N PHE A 62 -0.37 -16.08 -8.56
CA PHE A 62 0.42 -17.26 -8.24
C PHE A 62 0.08 -18.40 -9.19
N ASN A 63 1.10 -18.98 -9.82
CA ASN A 63 0.93 -20.15 -10.70
C ASN A 63 0.93 -21.47 -9.91
N ASP A 64 1.62 -21.52 -8.77
CA ASP A 64 1.62 -22.64 -7.83
C ASP A 64 0.94 -22.20 -6.52
N LEU A 65 0.00 -23.02 -6.03
CA LEU A 65 -0.67 -22.78 -4.74
C LEU A 65 0.32 -22.83 -3.58
N LYS A 66 1.40 -23.62 -3.68
CA LYS A 66 2.43 -23.67 -2.64
C LYS A 66 3.17 -22.34 -2.49
N ASP A 67 3.41 -21.65 -3.59
CA ASP A 67 4.06 -20.32 -3.57
C ASP A 67 3.14 -19.30 -2.89
N PHE A 68 1.83 -19.39 -3.10
CA PHE A 68 0.85 -18.56 -2.41
C PHE A 68 0.82 -18.86 -0.90
N ASP A 69 0.75 -20.13 -0.52
CA ASP A 69 0.68 -20.56 0.89
C ASP A 69 1.96 -20.20 1.67
N GLN A 70 3.11 -20.21 1.00
CA GLN A 70 4.41 -19.87 1.59
C GLN A 70 4.73 -18.37 1.50
N TYR A 71 3.91 -17.58 0.82
CA TYR A 71 4.21 -16.17 0.63
C TYR A 71 4.25 -15.44 1.98
N PRO A 72 5.33 -14.69 2.28
CA PRO A 72 5.49 -14.05 3.58
C PRO A 72 4.37 -13.04 3.84
N GLN A 73 3.63 -13.28 4.92
CA GLN A 73 2.52 -12.45 5.36
C GLN A 73 2.74 -12.01 6.81
N ASN A 74 3.16 -10.76 7.00
CA ASN A 74 3.21 -10.14 8.33
C ASN A 74 2.73 -8.70 8.27
N ARG A 75 1.41 -8.55 8.41
CA ARG A 75 0.71 -7.25 8.34
C ARG A 75 1.29 -6.23 9.32
N ASP A 76 1.59 -6.65 10.55
CA ASP A 76 2.04 -5.72 11.58
C ASP A 76 3.45 -5.21 11.32
N LEU A 77 4.34 -6.08 10.80
CA LEU A 77 5.67 -5.69 10.33
C LEU A 77 5.58 -4.71 9.15
N ASP A 78 4.74 -5.00 8.16
CA ASP A 78 4.56 -4.14 6.98
C ASP A 78 4.05 -2.74 7.39
N ILE A 79 3.06 -2.68 8.28
CA ILE A 79 2.55 -1.43 8.87
C ILE A 79 3.65 -0.69 9.62
N ALA A 80 4.45 -1.39 10.43
CA ALA A 80 5.55 -0.80 11.18
C ALA A 80 6.60 -0.19 10.25
N GLN A 81 6.93 -0.85 9.15
CA GLN A 81 7.88 -0.34 8.15
C GLN A 81 7.32 0.88 7.40
N LEU A 82 6.05 0.85 6.97
CA LEU A 82 5.43 1.99 6.31
C LEU A 82 5.34 3.23 7.21
N LYS A 83 5.20 3.04 8.53
CA LYS A 83 5.23 4.13 9.52
C LYS A 83 6.59 4.81 9.66
N GLN A 84 7.69 4.16 9.24
CA GLN A 84 9.03 4.75 9.34
C GLN A 84 9.28 5.85 8.30
N VAL A 85 8.48 5.87 7.23
CA VAL A 85 8.59 6.86 6.15
C VAL A 85 7.88 8.14 6.60
N GLN A 86 8.66 9.17 6.98
CA GLN A 86 8.13 10.48 7.41
C GLN A 86 7.60 11.31 6.25
#